data_AF-A0A6G5QH54-F1
#
_entry.id   AF-A0A6G5QH54-F1
#
_cell.length_a   1.000
_cell.length_b   1.000
_cell.length_c   1.000
_cell.angle_alpha   90.00
_cell.angle_beta   90.00
_cell.angle_gamma   90.00
#
_symmetry.space_group_name_H-M   'P 1'
#
loop_
_entity.id
_entity.type
_entity.pdbx_description
1 polymer ?
#
loop_
_entity_poly.entity_id
_entity_poly.type
_entity_poly.pdbx_seq_one_letter_code
_entity_poly.pdbx_strand_id
1 'polypeptide(L)'
;MIETNDIFNLLHNAIESKNLGKKISLNDMAKHLGVPMRTYQDWRLGNSKPQAAIAVCKLLCELDEDEVLFIMRKFKKLFGN
;
A
#
# COMPACT_ATOMS: atom_id res chain seq x y z
N MET A 1 6.87 -5.20 -17.19
CA MET A 1 5.51 -4.82 -16.75
C MET A 1 5.55 -4.72 -15.24
N ILE A 2 4.89 -3.74 -14.63
CA ILE A 2 4.89 -3.61 -13.15
C ILE A 2 4.07 -4.75 -12.52
N GLU A 3 4.61 -5.42 -11.51
CA GLU A 3 3.91 -6.46 -10.75
C GLU A 3 3.33 -5.91 -9.44
N THR A 4 2.38 -6.61 -8.85
CA THR A 4 1.70 -6.14 -7.62
C THR A 4 2.67 -5.99 -6.44
N ASN A 5 3.67 -6.87 -6.33
CA ASN A 5 4.70 -6.78 -5.29
C ASN A 5 5.60 -5.55 -5.47
N ASP A 6 5.83 -5.08 -6.70
CA ASP A 6 6.59 -3.86 -6.96
C ASP A 6 5.85 -2.64 -6.39
N ILE A 7 4.55 -2.54 -6.68
CA ILE A 7 3.66 -1.50 -6.13
C ILE A 7 3.67 -1.56 -4.60
N PHE A 8 3.52 -2.75 -4.04
CA PHE A 8 3.49 -2.96 -2.60
C PHE A 8 4.81 -2.52 -1.93
N ASN A 9 5.95 -2.83 -2.55
CA ASN A 9 7.26 -2.43 -2.05
C ASN A 9 7.51 -0.92 -2.19
N LEU A 10 7.02 -0.28 -3.26
CA LEU A 10 7.07 1.19 -3.41
C LEU A 10 6.31 1.89 -2.27
N LEU A 11 5.09 1.44 -1.97
CA LEU A 11 4.28 2.00 -0.89
C LEU A 11 4.91 1.76 0.48
N HIS A 12 5.44 0.55 0.74
CA HIS A 12 6.17 0.25 1.97
C HIS A 12 7.33 1.22 2.18
N ASN A 13 8.20 1.38 1.17
CA ASN A 13 9.38 2.22 1.26
C ASN A 13 9.01 3.71 1.44
N ALA A 14 7.92 4.16 0.82
CA ALA A 14 7.41 5.53 1.01
C ALA A 14 6.94 5.77 2.45
N ILE A 15 6.31 4.78 3.10
CA ILE A 15 5.90 4.87 4.51
C ILE A 15 7.13 4.88 5.43
N GLU A 16 8.13 4.02 5.18
CA GLU A 16 9.40 4.06 5.93
C GLU A 16 10.13 5.41 5.80
N SER A 17 10.12 5.98 4.60
CA SER A 17 10.73 7.30 4.35
C SER A 17 10.06 8.42 5.16
N LYS A 18 8.74 8.33 5.40
CA LYS A 18 8.03 9.25 6.29
C LYS A 18 8.42 9.10 7.77
N ASN A 19 8.90 7.93 8.17
CA ASN A 19 9.34 7.65 9.54
C ASN A 19 10.80 8.07 9.80
N LEU A 20 11.24 9.19 9.19
CA LEU A 20 12.62 9.69 9.25
C LEU A 20 13.66 8.64 8.79
N GLY A 21 13.27 7.76 7.86
CA GLY A 21 14.12 6.66 7.38
C GLY A 21 14.33 5.52 8.38
N LYS A 22 13.63 5.51 9.53
CA LYS A 22 13.66 4.38 10.46
C LYS A 22 12.84 3.23 9.89
N LYS A 23 13.47 2.06 9.79
CA LYS A 23 12.82 0.82 9.36
C LYS A 23 11.59 0.54 10.24
N ILE A 24 10.51 0.12 9.61
CA ILE A 24 9.30 -0.32 10.30
C ILE A 24 9.25 -1.84 10.19
N SER A 25 8.95 -2.52 11.30
CA SER A 25 8.89 -3.97 11.27
C SER A 25 7.76 -4.44 10.35
N LEU A 26 7.96 -5.57 9.65
CA LEU A 26 6.90 -6.18 8.85
C LEU A 26 5.67 -6.51 9.70
N ASN A 27 5.88 -6.84 10.98
CA ASN A 27 4.80 -7.11 11.93
C ASN A 27 3.95 -5.86 12.20
N ASP A 28 4.58 -4.69 12.41
CA ASP A 28 3.84 -3.45 12.66
C ASP A 28 3.08 -3.00 11.42
N MET A 29 3.69 -3.11 10.24
CA MET A 29 3.01 -2.84 8.97
C MET A 29 1.83 -3.78 8.73
N ALA A 30 1.99 -5.07 9.03
CA ALA A 30 0.92 -6.05 8.91
C ALA A 30 -0.25 -5.73 9.85
N LYS A 31 0.05 -5.35 11.10
CA LYS A 31 -0.96 -4.89 12.07
C LYS A 31 -1.72 -3.66 11.57
N HIS A 32 -1.03 -2.69 10.97
CA HIS A 32 -1.69 -1.51 10.39
C HIS A 32 -2.68 -1.86 9.26
N LEU A 33 -2.42 -2.94 8.51
CA LEU A 33 -3.31 -3.42 7.45
C LEU A 33 -4.34 -4.46 7.94
N GLY A 34 -4.31 -4.85 9.22
CA GLY A 34 -5.21 -5.88 9.77
C GLY A 34 -4.97 -7.27 9.19
N VAL A 35 -3.75 -7.59 8.73
CA VAL A 35 -3.41 -8.89 8.14
C VAL A 35 -2.34 -9.62 8.95
N PRO A 36 -2.25 -10.96 8.85
CA PRO A 36 -1.13 -11.70 9.42
C PRO A 36 0.22 -11.24 8.84
N MET A 37 1.27 -11.21 9.68
CA MET A 37 2.63 -10.87 9.23
C MET A 37 3.09 -11.72 8.04
N ARG A 38 2.72 -13.00 8.01
CA ARG A 38 3.06 -13.90 6.91
C ARG A 38 2.45 -13.44 5.58
N THR A 39 1.18 -13.03 5.59
CA THR A 39 0.49 -12.47 4.42
C THR A 39 1.22 -11.23 3.89
N TYR A 40 1.60 -10.31 4.78
CA TYR A 40 2.35 -9.12 4.42
C TYR A 40 3.71 -9.47 3.78
N GLN A 41 4.43 -10.42 4.36
CA GLN A 41 5.71 -10.90 3.85
C GLN A 41 5.55 -11.55 2.46
N ASP A 42 4.55 -12.40 2.29
CA ASP A 42 4.27 -13.06 1.00
C ASP A 42 3.92 -12.06 -0.10
N TRP A 43 3.23 -10.96 0.23
CA TRP A 43 2.98 -9.86 -0.72
C TRP A 43 4.25 -9.09 -1.09
N ARG A 44 5.15 -8.83 -0.13
CA ARG A 44 6.46 -8.19 -0.44
C ARG A 44 7.32 -9.04 -1.37
N LEU A 45 7.32 -10.36 -1.14
CA LEU A 45 8.11 -11.32 -1.92
C LEU A 45 7.45 -11.71 -3.25
N GLY A 46 6.15 -11.42 -3.44
CA GLY A 46 5.39 -11.82 -4.62
C GLY A 46 4.92 -13.29 -4.61
N ASN A 47 5.02 -13.99 -3.48
CA ASN A 47 4.53 -15.36 -3.30
C ASN A 47 3.00 -15.44 -3.41
N SER A 48 2.32 -14.37 -3.00
CA SER A 48 0.90 -14.15 -3.24
C SER A 48 0.67 -12.69 -3.62
N LYS A 49 -0.46 -12.40 -4.29
CA LYS A 49 -0.76 -11.06 -4.80
C LYS A 49 -2.07 -10.56 -4.20
N PRO A 50 -2.17 -9.28 -3.78
CA PRO A 50 -3.46 -8.66 -3.56
C PRO A 50 -4.14 -8.43 -4.91
N GLN A 51 -5.04 -9.34 -5.28
CA GLN A 51 -5.61 -9.48 -6.64
C GLN A 51 -6.24 -8.19 -7.18
N ALA A 52 -6.84 -7.37 -6.32
CA ALA A 52 -7.49 -6.12 -6.70
C ALA A 52 -6.53 -4.90 -6.77
N ALA A 53 -5.31 -5.00 -6.24
CA ALA A 53 -4.46 -3.81 -6.05
C ALA A 53 -4.03 -3.16 -7.38
N ILE A 54 -3.69 -3.96 -8.40
CA ILE A 54 -3.33 -3.41 -9.73
C ILE A 54 -4.51 -2.65 -10.34
N ALA A 55 -5.73 -3.19 -10.25
CA ALA A 55 -6.91 -2.54 -10.79
C ALA A 55 -7.18 -1.20 -10.10
N VAL A 56 -7.09 -1.15 -8.77
CA VAL A 56 -7.25 0.08 -7.98
C VAL A 56 -6.17 1.10 -8.35
N CYS A 57 -4.90 0.70 -8.44
CA CYS A 57 -3.82 1.61 -8.84
C CYS A 57 -4.02 2.17 -10.25
N LYS A 58 -4.45 1.35 -11.21
CA LYS A 58 -4.77 1.81 -12.57
C LYS A 58 -5.89 2.85 -12.55
N LEU A 59 -6.98 2.59 -11.84
CA LEU A 59 -8.09 3.54 -11.71
C LEU A 59 -7.66 4.86 -11.06
N LEU A 60 -6.76 4.82 -10.08
CA LEU A 60 -6.20 6.04 -9.48
C LEU A 60 -5.29 6.82 -10.44
N CYS A 61 -4.58 6.13 -11.35
CA CYS A 61 -3.72 6.79 -12.35
C CYS A 61 -4.50 7.49 -13.48
N GLU A 62 -5.79 7.20 -13.66
CA GLU A 62 -6.66 7.89 -14.63
C GLU A 62 -7.19 9.24 -14.12
N LEU A 63 -6.95 9.55 -12.84
CA LEU A 63 -7.43 10.77 -12.20
C LEU A 63 -6.36 11.86 -12.19
N ASP A 64 -6.79 13.12 -12.20
CA ASP A 64 -5.88 14.25 -12.01
C ASP A 64 -5.38 14.33 -10.56
N GLU A 65 -4.29 15.07 -10.32
CA GLU A 65 -3.63 15.14 -9.00
C GLU A 65 -4.60 15.54 -7.87
N ASP A 66 -5.44 16.54 -8.10
CA ASP A 66 -6.44 17.01 -7.14
C ASP A 66 -7.53 15.96 -6.86
N GLU A 67 -7.92 15.19 -7.88
CA GLU A 67 -8.92 14.13 -7.76
C GLU A 67 -8.36 12.93 -7.00
N VAL A 68 -7.12 12.53 -7.27
CA VAL A 68 -6.41 11.51 -6.49
C VAL A 68 -6.37 11.92 -5.03
N LEU A 69 -5.99 13.17 -4.73
CA LEU A 69 -5.93 13.66 -3.36
C LEU A 69 -7.31 13.67 -2.68
N PHE A 70 -8.36 14.04 -3.41
CA PHE A 70 -9.73 14.00 -2.92
C PHE A 70 -10.20 12.57 -2.59
N ILE A 71 -9.92 11.59 -3.46
CA ILE A 71 -10.27 10.19 -3.24
C ILE A 71 -9.48 9.60 -2.06
N MET A 72 -8.18 9.90 -1.96
CA MET A 72 -7.36 9.45 -0.83
C MET A 72 -7.85 10.01 0.51
N ARG A 73 -8.34 11.26 0.54
CA ARG A 73 -8.99 11.85 1.73
C ARG A 73 -10.30 11.14 2.08
N LYS A 74 -11.11 10.73 1.09
CA LYS A 74 -12.31 9.91 1.31
C LYS A 74 -11.97 8.54 1.89
N PHE A 75 -10.99 7.86 1.32
CA PHE A 75 -10.49 6.58 1.84
C PHE A 75 -10.05 6.69 3.29
N LYS A 76 -9.28 7.73 3.62
CA LYS A 76 -8.83 7.97 5.00
C LYS A 76 -10.00 8.03 5.98
N LYS A 77 -11.07 8.76 5.65
CA LYS A 77 -12.31 8.82 6.45
C LYS A 77 -13.01 7.47 6.56
N LEU A 78 -13.10 6.72 5.46
CA LEU A 78 -13.75 5.40 5.43
C LEU A 78 -13.01 4.35 6.27
N PHE A 79 -11.68 4.41 6.31
CA PHE A 79 -10.85 3.54 7.14
C PHE A 79 -10.76 3.99 8.60
N GLY A 80 -11.39 5.09 8.98
CA GLY A 80 -11.40 5.60 10.36
C GLY A 80 -10.10 6.28 10.81
N ASN A 81 -9.30 6.79 9.86
CA ASN A 81 -8.02 7.48 10.11
C ASN A 81 -8.10 9.02 10.02
#